data_AF-A0A1N6GD96-F1
#
_entry.id   AF-A0A1N6GD96-F1
#
_cell.length_a   1.000
_cell.length_b   1.000
_cell.length_c   1.000
_cell.angle_alpha   90.00
_cell.angle_beta   90.00
_cell.angle_gamma   90.00
#
_symmetry.space_group_name_H-M   'P 1'
#
loop_
_entity.id
_entity.type
_entity.pdbx_description
1 polymer ?
#
loop_
_entity_poly.entity_id
_entity_poly.type
_entity_poly.pdbx_seq_one_letter_code
_entity_poly.pdbx_strand_id
1 'polypeptide(L)'
;MVHAEVQLARAAYPNRPLYVIKVDLQDYYLSLPHNIQHRLGPSKTDLSFFARFLAPPLRSDNRGPTWMRRGVSRGHALSGMLADLLDGGCWNWTGLGVGQSMR
;
A
#
# COMPACT_ATOMS: atom_id res chain seq x y z
N MET A 1 9.02 7.09 -11.78
CA MET A 1 8.55 8.48 -11.59
C MET A 1 9.47 9.32 -10.70
N VAL A 2 10.10 8.78 -9.65
CA VAL A 2 11.01 9.52 -8.74
C VAL A 2 12.11 10.35 -9.43
N HIS A 3 12.62 9.92 -10.59
CA HIS A 3 13.71 10.64 -11.27
C HIS A 3 13.33 12.09 -11.66
N ALA A 4 12.12 12.31 -12.19
CA ALA A 4 11.67 13.64 -12.61
C ALA A 4 11.46 14.57 -11.41
N GLU A 5 10.92 14.05 -10.31
CA GLU A 5 10.70 14.80 -9.07
C GLU A 5 12.02 15.20 -8.41
N VAL A 6 13.01 14.30 -8.42
CA VAL A 6 14.37 14.60 -7.93
C VAL A 6 15.03 15.68 -8.78
N GLN A 7 14.88 15.64 -10.11
CA GLN A 7 15.40 16.68 -10.99
C GLN A 7 14.74 18.03 -10.74
N LEU A 8 13.41 18.05 -10.57
CA LEU A 8 12.67 19.27 -10.25
C LEU A 8 13.10 19.85 -8.90
N ALA A 9 13.23 19.02 -7.86
CA ALA A 9 13.64 19.46 -6.53
C ALA A 9 15.06 20.05 -6.53
N ARG A 10 15.97 19.46 -7.30
CA ARG A 10 17.34 19.99 -7.49
C ARG A 10 17.35 21.32 -8.22
N ALA A 11 16.50 21.50 -9.23
CA ALA A 11 16.39 22.76 -9.96
C ALA A 11 15.76 23.87 -9.10
N ALA A 12 14.77 23.54 -8.26
CA ALA A 12 14.09 24.50 -7.39
C ALA A 12 14.92 24.91 -6.16
N TYR A 13 15.78 24.01 -5.66
CA TYR A 13 16.58 24.24 -4.45
C TYR A 13 18.06 23.89 -4.65
N PRO A 14 18.78 24.59 -5.53
CA PRO A 14 20.13 24.21 -5.95
C PRO A 14 21.17 24.21 -4.82
N ASN A 15 20.96 25.02 -3.77
CA ASN A 15 21.88 25.17 -2.64
C ASN A 15 21.43 24.40 -1.38
N ARG A 16 20.41 23.55 -1.48
CA ARG A 16 19.95 22.74 -0.34
C ARG A 16 20.26 21.26 -0.61
N PRO A 17 20.81 20.53 0.36
CA PRO A 17 21.01 19.10 0.22
C PRO A 17 19.65 18.39 0.10
N LEU A 18 19.51 17.55 -0.93
CA LEU A 18 18.35 16.70 -1.16
C LEU A 18 18.63 15.30 -0.61
N TYR A 19 17.85 14.87 0.38
CA TYR A 19 17.91 13.53 0.94
C TYR A 19 16.76 12.70 0.39
N VAL A 20 17.08 11.55 -0.22
CA VAL A 20 16.09 10.61 -0.75
C VAL A 20 16.19 9.31 0.03
N ILE A 21 15.11 8.91 0.68
CA ILE A 21 15.00 7.64 1.40
C ILE A 21 14.14 6.71 0.55
N LYS A 22 14.72 5.61 0.08
CA LYS A 22 13.98 4.55 -0.61
C LYS A 22 13.72 3.42 0.39
N VAL A 23 12.44 3.13 0.63
CA VAL A 23 12.01 1.96 1.39
C VAL A 23 11.42 0.96 0.42
N ASP A 24 11.91 -0.27 0.47
CA ASP A 24 11.38 -1.39 -0.30
C ASP A 24 10.93 -2.47 0.68
N LEU A 25 9.66 -2.84 0.63
CA LEU A 25 9.07 -3.83 1.53
C LEU A 25 9.07 -5.18 0.82
N GLN A 26 9.99 -6.05 1.21
CA GLN A 26 10.01 -7.42 0.70
C GLN A 26 8.71 -8.13 1.07
N ASP A 27 8.18 -8.89 0.11
CA ASP A 27 7.00 -9.73 0.29
C ASP A 27 5.77 -8.97 0.84
N TYR A 28 5.67 -7.68 0.52
CA TYR A 28 4.62 -6.78 1.04
C TYR A 28 3.23 -7.41 0.98
N TYR A 29 2.81 -7.89 -0.19
CA TYR A 29 1.50 -8.54 -0.37
C TYR A 29 1.35 -9.83 0.44
N LEU A 30 2.41 -10.59 0.68
CA LEU A 30 2.37 -11.82 1.50
C LEU A 30 2.34 -11.50 3.00
N SER A 31 2.81 -10.32 3.39
CA SER A 31 2.86 -9.88 4.79
C SER A 31 1.52 -9.31 5.30
N LEU A 32 0.59 -8.97 4.39
CA LEU A 32 -0.65 -8.28 4.76
C LEU A 32 -1.54 -9.12 5.70
N PRO A 33 -2.01 -8.56 6.83
CA PRO A 33 -2.84 -9.31 7.76
C PRO A 33 -4.30 -9.37 7.28
N HIS A 34 -4.94 -10.54 7.45
CA HIS A 34 -6.34 -10.74 7.02
C HIS A 34 -7.37 -9.98 7.86
N ASN A 35 -6.99 -9.50 9.05
CA ASN A 35 -7.87 -8.65 9.86
C ASN A 35 -8.07 -7.24 9.28
N ILE A 36 -7.42 -6.89 8.15
CA ILE A 36 -7.65 -5.64 7.41
C ILE A 36 -9.14 -5.42 7.08
N GLN A 37 -9.89 -6.49 6.87
CA GLN A 37 -11.33 -6.43 6.63
C GLN A 37 -12.12 -5.68 7.71
N HIS A 38 -11.66 -5.67 8.96
CA HIS A 38 -12.31 -4.91 10.03
C HIS A 38 -12.08 -3.39 9.91
N ARG A 39 -10.99 -2.98 9.25
CA ARG A 39 -10.69 -1.56 8.98
C ARG A 39 -11.50 -1.00 7.81
N LEU A 40 -11.97 -1.86 6.92
CA LEU A 40 -12.80 -1.50 5.77
C LEU A 40 -14.26 -1.19 6.15
N GLY A 41 -14.71 -1.58 7.34
CA GLY A 41 -16.11 -1.46 7.75
C GLY A 41 -17.14 -2.11 6.81
N PRO A 42 -16.88 -3.29 6.19
CA PRO A 42 -17.81 -3.89 5.25
C PRO A 42 -19.11 -4.32 5.93
N SER A 43 -20.19 -4.38 5.15
CA SER A 43 -21.45 -4.95 5.63
C SER A 43 -21.26 -6.41 6.06
N LYS A 44 -22.16 -6.94 6.90
CA LYS A 44 -22.12 -8.35 7.33
C LYS A 44 -22.15 -9.32 6.13
N THR A 45 -22.81 -8.93 5.04
CA THR A 45 -22.88 -9.69 3.79
C THR A 45 -21.51 -9.77 3.11
N ASP A 46 -20.78 -8.65 3.09
CA ASP A 46 -19.50 -8.51 2.39
C ASP A 46 -18.33 -9.11 3.19
N LEU A 47 -18.44 -9.21 4.52
CA LEU A 47 -17.44 -9.90 5.35
C LEU A 47 -17.17 -11.33 4.88
N SER A 48 -18.22 -12.05 4.45
CA SER A 48 -18.09 -13.41 3.95
C SER A 48 -17.35 -13.48 2.60
N PHE A 49 -17.45 -12.42 1.80
CA PHE A 49 -16.73 -12.29 0.55
C PHE A 49 -15.25 -12.00 0.82
N PHE A 50 -14.94 -11.02 1.68
CA PHE A 50 -13.57 -10.70 2.05
C PHE A 50 -12.84 -11.88 2.71
N ALA A 51 -13.52 -12.62 3.59
CA ALA A 51 -12.95 -13.81 4.22
C ALA A 51 -12.54 -14.87 3.17
N ARG A 52 -13.37 -15.10 2.15
CA ARG A 52 -13.07 -16.03 1.04
C ARG A 52 -11.98 -15.50 0.11
N PHE A 53 -11.99 -14.19 -0.16
CA PHE A 53 -11.01 -13.55 -1.03
C PHE A 53 -9.61 -13.52 -0.42
N LEU A 54 -9.50 -13.24 0.89
CA LEU A 54 -8.22 -13.15 1.60
C LEU A 54 -7.64 -14.53 1.89
N ALA A 55 -8.48 -15.54 2.11
CA ALA A 55 -8.06 -16.92 2.30
C ALA A 55 -8.49 -17.81 1.12
N PRO A 56 -7.86 -17.69 -0.06
CA PRO A 56 -8.10 -18.65 -1.12
C PRO A 56 -7.47 -20.01 -0.75
N PRO A 57 -8.00 -21.13 -1.28
CA PRO A 57 -7.37 -22.43 -1.14
C PRO A 57 -6.12 -22.49 -2.01
N LEU A 58 -4.98 -22.79 -1.39
CA LEU A 58 -3.72 -23.09 -2.05
C LEU A 58 -3.69 -24.57 -2.42
N ARG A 59 -3.27 -24.87 -3.64
CA ARG A 59 -2.93 -26.25 -4.03
C ARG A 59 -1.60 -26.60 -3.38
N SER A 60 -1.63 -27.55 -2.45
CA SER A 60 -0.42 -28.20 -1.93
C SER A 60 -0.28 -29.54 -2.60
N ASP A 61 0.91 -29.85 -3.10
CA ASP A 61 1.21 -31.19 -3.62
C ASP A 61 1.03 -32.21 -2.48
N ASN A 62 0.11 -33.15 -2.70
CA ASN A 62 -0.20 -34.31 -1.86
C ASN A 62 -0.74 -34.07 -0.43
N ARG A 63 -1.16 -32.86 -0.04
CA ARG A 63 -1.75 -32.61 1.31
C ARG A 63 -3.15 -32.03 1.33
N GLY A 64 -3.85 -32.03 0.20
CA GLY A 64 -5.16 -31.40 0.07
C GLY A 64 -5.08 -29.87 0.08
N PRO A 65 -6.23 -29.18 -0.04
CA PRO A 65 -6.26 -27.72 -0.09
C PRO A 65 -5.81 -27.12 1.25
N THR A 66 -4.80 -26.26 1.21
CA THR A 66 -4.34 -25.49 2.37
C THR A 66 -4.83 -24.06 2.25
N TRP A 67 -5.49 -23.52 3.26
CA TRP A 67 -6.02 -22.16 3.21
C TRP A 67 -4.93 -21.13 3.54
N MET A 68 -4.88 -20.04 2.77
CA MET A 68 -3.98 -18.93 3.05
C MET A 68 -4.35 -18.28 4.39
N ARG A 69 -3.37 -18.05 5.28
CA ARG A 69 -3.59 -17.49 6.62
C ARG A 69 -3.14 -16.03 6.77
N ARG A 70 -2.40 -15.53 5.77
CA ARG A 70 -1.85 -14.18 5.69
C ARG A 70 -1.56 -13.87 4.22
N GLY A 71 -1.56 -12.59 3.89
CA GLY A 71 -1.23 -12.06 2.59
C GLY A 71 -2.43 -11.98 1.67
N VAL A 72 -2.24 -11.39 0.50
CA VAL A 72 -3.24 -11.31 -0.56
C VAL A 72 -2.64 -11.78 -1.88
N SER A 73 -3.46 -12.38 -2.73
CA SER A 73 -3.02 -12.85 -4.05
C SER A 73 -2.57 -11.67 -4.91
N ARG A 74 -1.34 -11.74 -5.42
CA ARG A 74 -0.79 -10.73 -6.35
C ARG A 74 -1.49 -10.90 -7.71
N GLY A 75 -2.06 -9.82 -8.25
CA GLY A 75 -2.69 -9.80 -9.58
C GLY A 75 -4.20 -9.54 -9.61
N HIS A 76 -4.86 -9.43 -8.46
CA HIS A 76 -6.25 -8.98 -8.39
C HIS A 76 -6.34 -7.49 -8.07
N ALA A 77 -7.21 -6.75 -8.77
CA ALA A 77 -7.42 -5.31 -8.56
C ALA A 77 -7.78 -4.98 -7.10
N LEU A 78 -8.53 -5.87 -6.44
CA LEU A 78 -8.87 -5.74 -5.02
C LEU A 78 -7.63 -5.82 -4.12
N SER A 79 -6.61 -6.60 -4.46
CA SER A 79 -5.35 -6.65 -3.71
C SER A 79 -4.58 -5.33 -3.77
N GLY A 80 -4.66 -4.61 -4.89
CA GLY A 80 -4.12 -3.26 -5.03
C GLY A 80 -4.86 -2.27 -4.12
N MET A 81 -6.19 -2.26 -4.17
CA MET A 81 -7.01 -1.42 -3.30
C MET A 81 -6.77 -1.68 -1.80
N LEU A 82 -6.58 -2.95 -1.41
CA LEU A 82 -6.28 -3.32 -0.02
C LEU A 82 -4.89 -2.86 0.43
N ALA A 83 -3.90 -2.91 -0.48
CA ALA A 83 -2.57 -2.36 -0.24
C ALA A 83 -2.61 -0.84 -0.04
N ASP A 84 -3.27 -0.13 -0.95
CA ASP A 84 -3.39 1.33 -0.90
C ASP A 84 -4.09 1.80 0.40
N LEU A 85 -5.06 1.02 0.89
CA LEU A 85 -5.73 1.30 2.16
C LEU A 85 -4.79 1.14 3.37
N LEU A 86 -3.93 0.12 3.38
CA LEU A 86 -2.97 -0.11 4.47
C LEU A 86 -1.83 0.89 4.49
N ASP A 87 -1.38 1.30 3.32
CA ASP A 87 -0.39 2.37 3.18
C ASP A 87 -0.97 3.74 3.57
N GLY A 88 -2.30 3.80 3.76
CA GLY A 88 -3.02 4.99 4.11
C GLY A 88 -3.16 5.89 2.89
N GLY A 89 -4.39 6.10 2.43
CA GLY A 89 -4.74 7.12 1.44
C GLY A 89 -4.52 8.57 1.95
N CYS A 90 -3.36 8.86 2.54
CA CYS A 90 -2.96 10.14 3.07
C CYS A 90 -1.58 10.54 2.50
N TRP A 91 -1.52 10.69 1.18
CA TRP A 91 -0.63 11.68 0.57
C TRP A 91 -1.49 12.89 0.18
N ASN A 92 -1.98 13.62 1.19
CA ASN A 92 -2.65 14.89 0.96
C ASN A 92 -1.60 15.93 0.53
N TRP A 93 -1.37 16.06 -0.78
CA TRP A 93 -0.56 17.11 -1.41
C TRP A 93 -1.28 18.47 -1.40
N THR A 94 -1.84 18.91 -0.27
CA THR A 94 -2.27 20.31 -0.07
C THR A 94 -1.35 20.97 0.94
N GLY A 95 -0.20 21.43 0.45
CA GLY A 95 0.80 22.09 1.28
C GLY A 95 1.91 22.81 0.50
N LEU A 96 1.68 23.18 -0.76
CA LEU A 96 2.48 24.23 -1.41
C LEU A 96 1.98 25.59 -0.89
N GLY A 97 2.31 25.85 0.38
CA GLY A 97 2.26 27.18 0.97
C GLY A 97 3.44 27.97 0.42
N VAL A 98 3.14 28.80 -0.59
CA VAL A 98 3.95 29.93 -1.05
C VAL A 98 4.50 30.69 0.16
N GLY A 99 5.78 31.03 0.09
CA GLY A 99 6.48 31.68 1.19
C GLY A 99 5.83 32.99 1.66
N GLN A 100 6.03 33.29 2.93
CA GLN A 100 6.30 34.67 3.34
C GLN A 100 7.58 34.69 4.18
N SER A 101 8.60 35.28 3.57
CA SER A 101 9.68 36.00 4.23
C SER A 101 9.13 37.31 4.80
N MET A 102 9.77 37.79 5.88
CA MET A 102 9.69 39.10 6.56
C MET A 102 9.27 38.89 8.03
N ARG A 103 10.02 39.30 9.05
CA ARG A 103 11.23 40.12 9.22
C ARG A 103 11.97 39.63 10.46
#